data_AF-F4BIC4-F1
#
_entry.id   AF-F4BIC4-F1
#
_cell.length_a   1.000
_cell.length_b   1.000
_cell.length_c   1.000
_cell.angle_alpha   90.00
_cell.angle_beta   90.00
_cell.angle_gamma   90.00
#
_symmetry.space_group_name_H-M   'P 1'
#
loop_
_entity.id
_entity.type
_entity.pdbx_description
1 polymer ?
#
loop_
_entity_poly.entity_id
_entity_poly.type
_entity_poly.pdbx_seq_one_letter_code
_entity_poly.pdbx_strand_id
1 'polypeptide(L)'
;MHPEVMVWLKDFVTEFPQEKIFILSNKPTEARLKYFKVNFPKIRFIAGVAKKPYPDGLNKIIQVVGCQAKELALVDDRLLTGCLACLIAGCYPILVTKPYIDTDNYTKEEKFFKFLRYIEQKIFL
;
A
#
# COMPACT_ATOMS: atom_id res chain seq x y z
N MET A 1 -2.53 9.20 12.27
CA MET A 1 -3.03 9.02 10.89
C MET A 1 -3.64 10.35 10.48
N HIS A 2 -3.31 10.88 9.31
CA HIS A 2 -3.83 12.16 8.87
C HIS A 2 -5.37 12.10 8.73
N PRO A 3 -6.13 13.12 9.20
CA PRO A 3 -7.60 13.11 9.16
C PRO A 3 -8.18 12.85 7.76
N GLU A 4 -7.54 13.39 6.73
CA GLU A 4 -7.96 13.25 5.34
C GLU A 4 -7.82 11.82 4.81
N VAL A 5 -6.81 11.07 5.25
CA VAL A 5 -6.66 9.64 4.92
C VAL A 5 -7.76 8.82 5.59
N MET A 6 -8.21 9.23 6.78
CA MET A 6 -9.32 8.58 7.47
C MET A 6 -10.66 8.84 6.79
N VAL A 7 -10.90 10.05 6.31
CA VAL A 7 -12.09 10.36 5.51
C VAL A 7 -12.08 9.54 4.22
N TRP A 8 -10.96 9.56 3.49
CA TRP A 8 -10.81 8.78 2.27
C TRP A 8 -11.04 7.28 2.50
N LEU A 9 -10.48 6.70 3.57
CA LEU A 9 -10.69 5.30 3.88
C LEU A 9 -12.14 5.00 4.29
N LYS A 10 -12.81 5.91 5.02
CA LYS A 10 -14.23 5.76 5.35
C LYS A 10 -15.12 5.76 4.11
N ASP A 11 -14.86 6.66 3.17
CA ASP A 11 -15.56 6.69 1.89
C ASP A 11 -15.23 5.45 1.05
N PHE A 12 -13.98 4.96 1.13
CA PHE A 12 -13.60 3.74 0.41
C PHE A 12 -14.32 2.49 0.93
N VAL A 13 -14.60 2.40 2.24
CA VAL A 13 -15.36 1.28 2.80
C VAL A 13 -16.87 1.37 2.53
N THR A 14 -17.40 2.51 2.06
CA THR A 14 -18.80 2.59 1.60
C THR A 14 -18.96 2.01 0.19
N GLU A 15 -17.94 2.16 -0.65
CA GLU A 15 -17.91 1.62 -2.01
C GLU A 15 -17.47 0.15 -2.07
N PHE A 16 -16.49 -0.23 -1.23
CA PHE A 16 -15.95 -1.59 -1.18
C PHE A 16 -16.11 -2.22 0.20
N PRO A 17 -16.61 -3.47 0.30
CA PRO A 17 -16.67 -4.16 1.58
C PRO A 17 -15.27 -4.32 2.17
N GLN A 18 -15.15 -4.12 3.49
CA GLN A 18 -13.87 -4.15 4.20
C GLN A 18 -13.07 -5.44 4.00
N GLU A 19 -13.74 -6.58 3.80
CA GLU A 19 -13.14 -7.88 3.52
C GLU A 19 -12.34 -7.93 2.21
N LYS A 20 -12.63 -7.00 1.28
CA LYS A 20 -11.91 -6.83 0.01
C LYS A 20 -10.80 -5.77 0.09
N ILE A 21 -10.59 -5.17 1.25
CA ILE A 21 -9.57 -4.14 1.47
C ILE A 21 -8.42 -4.76 2.27
N PHE A 22 -7.21 -4.64 1.71
CA PHE A 22 -6.01 -5.23 2.28
C PHE A 22 -4.93 -4.17 2.48
N ILE A 23 -4.15 -4.33 3.54
CA ILE A 23 -2.98 -3.50 3.81
C ILE A 23 -1.74 -4.37 3.70
N LEU A 24 -0.99 -4.19 2.62
CA LEU A 24 0.30 -4.83 2.41
C LEU A 24 1.41 -3.95 3.01
N SER A 25 1.92 -4.35 4.19
CA SER A 25 2.93 -3.59 4.92
C SER A 25 4.14 -4.44 5.29
N ASN A 26 5.33 -3.91 5.04
CA ASN A 26 6.59 -4.52 5.48
C ASN A 26 6.82 -4.36 6.99
N LYS A 27 6.11 -3.45 7.66
CA LYS A 27 6.25 -3.15 9.10
C LYS A 27 4.89 -2.81 9.73
N PRO A 28 4.02 -3.79 10.02
CA PRO A 28 2.82 -3.56 10.80
C PRO A 28 3.22 -3.37 12.27
N THR A 29 3.13 -2.15 12.81
CA THR A 29 3.30 -1.90 14.24
C THR A 29 2.05 -2.34 15.01
N GLU A 30 2.20 -2.80 16.26
CA GLU A 30 1.06 -3.23 17.09
C GLU A 30 0.02 -2.13 17.29
N ALA A 31 0.47 -0.88 17.48
CA ALA A 31 -0.41 0.28 17.60
C ALA A 31 -1.29 0.45 16.34
N ARG A 32 -0.71 0.25 15.15
CA ARG A 32 -1.46 0.32 13.88
C ARG A 32 -2.43 -0.84 13.75
N LEU A 33 -2.01 -2.06 14.09
CA LEU A 33 -2.90 -3.23 14.07
C LEU A 33 -4.10 -3.05 15.01
N LYS A 34 -3.87 -2.58 16.24
CA LYS A 34 -4.91 -2.30 17.22
C LYS A 34 -5.86 -1.21 16.73
N TYR A 35 -5.33 -0.15 16.15
CA TYR A 35 -6.14 0.94 15.58
C TYR A 35 -7.09 0.43 14.48
N PHE A 36 -6.58 -0.35 13.53
CA PHE A 36 -7.40 -0.92 12.46
C PHE A 36 -8.40 -1.95 12.99
N LYS A 37 -8.04 -2.75 13.99
CA LYS A 37 -8.98 -3.70 14.60
C LYS A 37 -10.18 -3.01 15.25
N VAL A 38 -10.00 -1.82 15.80
CA VAL A 38 -11.08 -1.04 16.43
C VAL A 38 -11.94 -0.33 15.38
N ASN A 39 -11.34 0.29 14.36
CA ASN A 39 -12.06 1.16 13.43
C ASN A 39 -12.54 0.43 12.15
N PHE A 40 -11.81 -0.59 11.70
CA PHE A 40 -12.05 -1.33 10.46
C PHE A 40 -11.75 -2.83 10.67
N PRO A 41 -12.53 -3.53 11.52
CA PRO A 41 -12.20 -4.86 12.03
C PRO A 41 -12.02 -5.93 10.96
N LYS A 42 -12.54 -5.71 9.75
CA LYS A 42 -12.51 -6.68 8.66
C LYS A 42 -11.41 -6.41 7.62
N ILE A 43 -10.75 -5.26 7.68
CA ILE A 43 -9.57 -4.96 6.84
C ILE A 43 -8.41 -5.84 7.29
N ARG A 44 -7.79 -6.54 6.35
CA ARG A 44 -6.74 -7.53 6.64
C ARG A 44 -5.35 -6.97 6.34
N PHE A 45 -4.41 -7.26 7.23
CA PHE A 45 -3.00 -6.98 6.98
C PHE A 45 -2.33 -8.20 6.36
N ILE A 46 -1.59 -7.97 5.27
CA ILE A 46 -0.69 -8.96 4.70
C ILE A 46 0.72 -8.62 5.14
N ALA A 47 1.33 -9.54 5.87
CA ALA A 47 2.69 -9.47 6.39
C ALA A 47 3.38 -10.83 6.25
N GLY A 48 4.70 -10.87 6.47
CA GLY A 48 5.48 -12.10 6.45
C GLY A 48 5.69 -12.71 5.05
N VAL A 49 5.55 -11.89 4.00
CA VAL A 49 5.85 -12.26 2.61
C VAL A 49 7.16 -11.61 2.16
N ALA A 50 7.73 -12.09 1.05
CA ALA A 50 8.91 -11.47 0.46
C ALA A 50 8.68 -9.95 0.26
N LYS A 51 9.70 -9.15 0.57
CA LYS A 51 9.60 -7.69 0.50
C LYS A 51 9.42 -7.24 -0.95
N LYS A 52 8.68 -6.16 -1.17
CA LYS A 52 8.64 -5.47 -2.48
C LYS A 52 10.07 -5.26 -3.02
N PRO A 53 10.33 -5.48 -4.32
CA PRO A 53 9.37 -5.58 -5.43
C PRO A 53 8.81 -6.98 -5.73
N TYR A 54 9.00 -7.97 -4.86
CA TYR A 54 8.47 -9.32 -5.10
C TYR A 54 6.91 -9.34 -5.02
N PRO A 55 6.22 -10.08 -5.91
CA PRO A 55 4.76 -10.06 -6.05
C PRO A 55 4.02 -10.90 -4.99
N ASP A 56 4.73 -11.60 -4.11
CA ASP A 56 4.21 -12.57 -3.13
C ASP A 56 3.04 -12.04 -2.30
N GLY A 57 3.14 -10.77 -1.86
CA GLY A 57 2.08 -10.13 -1.09
C GLY A 57 0.78 -10.00 -1.87
N LEU A 58 0.86 -9.67 -3.16
CA LEU A 58 -0.29 -9.54 -4.05
C LEU A 58 -0.83 -10.91 -4.44
N ASN A 59 0.05 -11.86 -4.75
CA ASN A 59 -0.34 -13.25 -5.04
C ASN A 59 -1.11 -13.89 -3.88
N LYS A 60 -0.68 -13.62 -2.64
CA LYS A 60 -1.41 -14.06 -1.44
C LYS A 60 -2.80 -13.44 -1.34
N ILE A 61 -2.96 -12.17 -1.69
CA ILE A 61 -4.28 -11.50 -1.71
C ILE A 61 -5.18 -12.14 -2.77
N ILE A 62 -4.67 -12.30 -3.99
CA ILE A 62 -5.38 -12.95 -5.10
C ILE A 62 -5.88 -14.34 -4.68
N GLN A 63 -5.03 -15.14 -4.06
CA GLN A 63 -5.39 -16.47 -3.56
C GLN A 63 -6.45 -16.43 -2.45
N VAL A 64 -6.32 -15.50 -1.49
CA VAL A 64 -7.27 -15.36 -0.37
C VAL A 64 -8.65 -14.89 -0.84
N VAL A 65 -8.68 -14.03 -1.86
CA VAL A 65 -9.94 -13.47 -2.40
C VAL A 65 -10.55 -14.38 -3.47
N GLY A 66 -9.73 -15.17 -4.17
CA GLY A 66 -10.16 -15.99 -5.30
C GLY A 66 -10.49 -15.15 -6.54
N CYS A 67 -9.85 -14.00 -6.74
CA CYS A 67 -10.07 -13.13 -7.90
C CYS A 67 -8.99 -13.31 -8.99
N GLN A 68 -9.19 -12.70 -10.14
CA GLN A 68 -8.17 -12.56 -11.17
C GLN A 68 -7.23 -11.40 -10.84
N ALA A 69 -5.96 -11.48 -11.25
CA ALA A 69 -4.98 -10.44 -10.96
C ALA A 69 -5.42 -9.04 -11.42
N LYS A 70 -6.03 -8.93 -12.60
CA LYS A 70 -6.56 -7.66 -13.15
C LYS A 70 -7.70 -7.03 -12.34
N GLU A 71 -8.33 -7.79 -11.44
CA GLU A 71 -9.41 -7.30 -10.56
C GLU A 71 -8.84 -6.73 -9.25
N LEU A 72 -7.54 -6.89 -8.99
CA LEU A 72 -6.86 -6.34 -7.84
C LEU A 72 -6.15 -5.04 -8.23
N ALA A 73 -6.49 -3.95 -7.53
CA ALA A 73 -5.77 -2.69 -7.62
C ALA A 73 -4.84 -2.48 -6.41
N LEU A 74 -3.63 -1.97 -6.65
CA LEU A 74 -2.70 -1.56 -5.59
C LEU A 74 -2.50 -0.05 -5.61
N VAL A 75 -2.82 0.61 -4.50
CA VAL A 75 -2.45 2.02 -4.27
C VAL A 75 -1.09 2.08 -3.59
N ASP A 76 -0.09 2.70 -4.23
CA ASP A 76 1.27 2.83 -3.70
C ASP A 76 1.92 4.15 -4.15
N ASP A 77 2.85 4.69 -3.36
CA ASP A 77 3.57 5.93 -3.69
C ASP A 77 4.94 5.68 -4.34
N ARG A 78 5.33 4.42 -4.52
CA ARG A 78 6.64 4.03 -5.04
C ARG A 78 6.54 3.25 -6.34
N LEU A 79 7.05 3.85 -7.41
CA LEU A 79 6.96 3.29 -8.75
C LEU A 79 7.79 2.00 -8.88
N LEU A 80 9.06 2.02 -8.49
CA LEU A 80 9.98 0.89 -8.70
C LEU A 80 9.94 -0.17 -7.60
N THR A 81 9.05 -0.04 -6.62
CA THR A 81 8.85 -1.08 -5.61
C THR A 81 7.43 -1.61 -5.58
N GLY A 82 6.45 -0.75 -5.24
CA GLY A 82 5.07 -1.20 -5.06
C GLY A 82 4.37 -1.40 -6.38
N CYS A 83 4.37 -0.37 -7.22
CA CYS A 83 3.79 -0.46 -8.55
C CYS A 83 4.51 -1.49 -9.41
N LEU A 84 5.83 -1.62 -9.30
CA LEU A 84 6.57 -2.69 -9.99
C LEU A 84 6.11 -4.10 -9.55
N ALA A 85 5.98 -4.35 -8.25
CA ALA A 85 5.44 -5.63 -7.76
C ALA A 85 4.03 -5.90 -8.30
N CYS A 86 3.22 -4.84 -8.40
CA CYS A 86 1.87 -4.89 -8.96
C CYS A 86 1.84 -5.28 -10.44
N LEU A 87 2.70 -4.67 -11.24
CA LEU A 87 2.85 -5.01 -12.66
C LEU A 87 3.36 -6.44 -12.85
N ILE A 88 4.35 -6.87 -12.06
CA ILE A 88 4.85 -8.26 -12.08
C ILE A 88 3.74 -9.26 -11.74
N ALA A 89 2.86 -8.92 -10.79
CA ALA A 89 1.73 -9.75 -10.40
C ALA A 89 0.56 -9.72 -11.41
N GLY A 90 0.62 -8.90 -12.47
CA GLY A 90 -0.48 -8.72 -13.43
C GLY A 90 -1.70 -7.97 -12.87
N CYS A 91 -1.47 -7.15 -11.83
CA CYS A 91 -2.49 -6.35 -11.15
C CYS A 91 -2.51 -4.90 -11.68
N TYR A 92 -3.47 -4.10 -11.20
CA TYR A 92 -3.61 -2.69 -11.61
C TYR A 92 -2.96 -1.72 -10.61
N PRO A 93 -1.84 -1.06 -10.94
CA PRO A 93 -1.22 -0.09 -10.04
C PRO A 93 -1.90 1.28 -10.12
N ILE A 94 -2.12 1.90 -8.95
CA ILE A 94 -2.52 3.30 -8.78
C ILE A 94 -1.39 4.02 -8.07
N LEU A 95 -0.62 4.81 -8.83
CA LEU A 95 0.53 5.54 -8.32
C LEU A 95 0.09 6.85 -7.65
N VAL A 96 0.45 7.04 -6.39
CA VAL A 96 0.29 8.30 -5.66
C VAL A 96 1.55 9.15 -5.84
N THR A 97 1.45 10.25 -6.58
CA THR A 97 2.62 11.10 -6.92
C THR A 97 2.97 12.13 -5.84
N LYS A 98 2.07 12.38 -4.88
CA LYS A 98 2.24 13.33 -3.77
C LYS A 98 2.00 12.64 -2.41
N PRO A 99 2.91 11.77 -1.94
CA PRO A 99 2.74 11.09 -0.67
C PRO A 99 2.91 12.03 0.53
N TYR A 100 2.28 11.68 1.64
CA TYR A 100 2.58 12.28 2.94
C TYR A 100 3.99 11.89 3.38
N ILE A 101 4.78 12.86 3.81
CA ILE A 101 6.17 12.67 4.21
C ILE A 101 6.30 13.05 5.68
N ASP A 102 6.78 12.13 6.50
CA ASP A 102 7.07 12.36 7.91
C ASP A 102 8.57 12.64 8.09
N THR A 103 8.96 13.91 8.00
CA THR A 103 10.35 14.32 8.19
C THR A 103 10.77 14.40 9.65
N ASP A 104 9.83 14.42 10.59
CA ASP A 104 10.10 14.61 12.00
C ASP A 104 10.60 13.32 12.65
N ASN A 105 10.08 12.17 12.20
CA ASN A 105 10.44 10.86 12.74
C ASN A 105 11.54 10.14 11.94
N TYR A 106 11.75 10.46 10.65
CA TYR A 106 12.66 9.71 9.77
C TYR A 106 13.47 10.63 8.85
N THR A 107 14.60 11.16 9.31
CA THR A 107 15.38 12.15 8.54
C THR A 107 16.32 11.56 7.48
N LYS A 108 16.92 10.38 7.72
CA LYS A 108 17.90 9.78 6.79
C LYS A 108 17.21 8.95 5.70
N GLU A 109 16.29 8.09 6.11
CA GLU A 109 15.53 7.21 5.22
C GLU A 109 14.66 8.05 4.27
N GLU A 110 14.00 9.11 4.76
CA GLU A 110 13.21 9.98 3.89
C GLU A 110 14.05 10.73 2.87
N LYS A 111 15.30 11.12 3.18
CA LYS A 111 16.19 11.74 2.18
C LYS A 111 16.49 10.76 1.04
N PHE A 112 16.80 9.51 1.36
CA PHE A 112 17.01 8.47 0.35
C PHE A 112 15.74 8.21 -0.47
N PHE A 113 14.59 8.06 0.17
CA PHE A 113 13.33 7.82 -0.54
C PHE A 113 12.82 9.03 -1.33
N LYS A 114 13.07 10.26 -0.87
CA LYS A 114 12.81 11.48 -1.66
C LYS A 114 13.67 11.52 -2.91
N PHE A 115 14.96 11.20 -2.80
CA PHE A 115 15.85 11.14 -3.95
C PHE A 115 15.41 10.08 -4.96
N LEU A 116 15.08 8.87 -4.48
CA LEU A 116 14.54 7.82 -5.35
C LEU A 116 13.25 8.27 -6.03
N ARG A 117 12.26 8.80 -5.29
CA ARG A 117 11.01 9.31 -5.88
C ARG A 117 11.26 10.40 -6.91
N TYR A 118 12.21 11.31 -6.67
CA TYR A 118 12.56 12.35 -7.64
C TYR A 118 13.12 11.76 -8.94
N ILE A 119 14.02 10.78 -8.86
CA ILE A 119 14.55 10.09 -10.05
C ILE A 119 13.43 9.35 -10.78
N GLU A 120 12.60 8.60 -10.05
CA GLU A 120 11.46 7.88 -10.62
C GLU A 120 10.55 8.82 -11.40
N GLN A 121 10.17 9.95 -10.80
CA GLN A 121 9.33 10.94 -11.45
C GLN A 121 10.02 11.57 -12.66
N LYS A 122 11.31 11.92 -12.58
CA LYS A 122 12.02 12.56 -13.69
C LYS A 122 12.23 11.66 -14.91
N ILE A 123 12.34 10.34 -14.72
CA ILE A 123 12.60 9.40 -15.81
C ILE A 123 11.29 8.88 -16.42
N PHE A 124 10.26 8.67 -15.60
CA PHE A 124 9.06 7.92 -16.01
C PHE A 124 7.76 8.74 -16.06
N LEU A 125 7.74 9.98 -15.54
CA LEU A 125 6.57 10.88 -15.55
C LEU A 125 6.88 12.24 -16.17
#